data_AF-A0A4P6HFJ6-F1
#
_entry.id   AF-A0A4P6HFJ6-F1
#
_cell.length_a   1.000
_cell.length_b   1.000
_cell.length_c   1.000
_cell.angle_alpha   90.00
_cell.angle_beta   90.00
_cell.angle_gamma   90.00
#
_symmetry.space_group_name_H-M   'P 1'
#
loop_
_entity.id
_entity.type
_entity.pdbx_description
1 polymer ?
#
loop_
_entity_poly.entity_id
_entity_poly.type
_entity_poly.pdbx_seq_one_letter_code
_entity_poly.pdbx_strand_id
1 'polypeptide(L)'
;MRLFLLAGLGLALAALGAACTPKPVTDTEFRGFCYTSGGGRHASCDSISLCNVFDSSVLSVKHASREDCSKACDAVADTLTADNQFNGCMPVVASGASWCRRYCLGNYPQ
;
A
#
# COMPACT_ATOMS: atom_id res chain seq x y z
N MET A 1 42.87 26.03 -11.42
CA MET A 1 42.89 24.55 -11.27
C MET A 1 42.08 24.01 -10.07
N ARG A 2 41.86 24.75 -8.97
CA ARG A 2 41.07 24.28 -7.81
C ARG A 2 39.53 24.29 -7.99
N LEU A 3 39.00 25.14 -8.88
CA LEU A 3 37.56 25.26 -9.12
C LEU A 3 36.96 24.09 -9.91
N PHE A 4 37.74 23.40 -10.76
CA PHE A 4 37.26 22.26 -11.54
C PHE A 4 37.13 20.97 -10.71
N LEU A 5 37.87 20.84 -9.60
CA LEU A 5 37.80 19.69 -8.71
C LEU A 5 36.53 19.70 -7.82
N LEU A 6 35.99 20.89 -7.52
CA LEU A 6 34.77 21.05 -6.72
C LEU A 6 33.49 20.75 -7.52
N ALA A 7 33.50 21.04 -8.83
CA ALA A 7 32.36 20.76 -9.70
C ALA A 7 32.15 19.26 -9.97
N GLY A 8 33.23 18.47 -10.00
CA GLY A 8 33.16 17.02 -10.18
C GLY A 8 32.59 16.28 -8.96
N LEU A 9 32.84 16.78 -7.75
CA LEU A 9 32.37 16.14 -6.52
C LEU A 9 30.84 16.29 -6.35
N GLY A 10 30.26 17.41 -6.80
CA GLY A 10 28.81 17.64 -6.73
C GLY A 10 27.98 16.72 -7.63
N LEU A 11 28.50 16.36 -8.81
CA LEU A 11 27.79 15.45 -9.72
C LEU A 11 27.78 13.99 -9.23
N ALA A 12 28.80 13.56 -8.50
CA ALA A 12 28.88 12.21 -7.94
C ALA A 12 27.85 11.99 -6.81
N LEU A 13 27.55 13.03 -6.02
CA LEU A 13 26.56 12.96 -4.93
C LEU A 13 25.11 12.94 -5.43
N ALA A 14 24.82 13.54 -6.59
CA ALA A 14 23.48 13.49 -7.20
C ALA A 14 23.12 12.11 -7.77
N ALA A 15 24.12 11.31 -8.17
CA ALA A 15 23.91 9.97 -8.71
C ALA A 15 23.59 8.90 -7.63
N LEU A 16 23.92 9.17 -6.36
CA LEU A 16 23.71 8.25 -5.24
C LEU A 16 22.29 8.29 -4.66
N GLY A 17 21.47 9.29 -5.03
CA GLY A 17 20.10 9.44 -4.54
C GLY A 17 19.03 8.69 -5.34
N ALA A 18 19.37 8.09 -6.49
CA ALA A 18 18.40 7.72 -7.51
C ALA A 18 17.79 6.30 -7.40
N ALA A 19 18.09 5.48 -6.40
CA ALA A 19 17.80 4.04 -6.53
C ALA A 19 17.14 3.35 -5.31
N CYS A 20 16.44 4.10 -4.46
CA CYS A 20 15.56 3.49 -3.45
C CYS A 20 14.08 3.76 -3.78
N THR A 21 13.63 3.33 -4.96
CA THR A 21 12.19 3.16 -5.17
C THR A 21 11.75 1.90 -4.44
N PRO A 22 10.83 1.98 -3.47
CA PRO A 22 10.30 0.80 -2.80
C PRO A 22 9.74 -0.16 -3.87
N LYS A 23 10.09 -1.45 -3.78
CA LYS A 23 9.54 -2.43 -4.72
C LYS A 23 8.02 -2.36 -4.67
N PRO A 24 7.34 -2.24 -5.82
CA PRO A 24 5.89 -2.31 -5.84
C PRO A 24 5.42 -3.61 -5.20
N VAL A 25 4.39 -3.48 -4.37
CA VAL A 25 3.62 -4.62 -3.86
C VAL A 25 2.91 -5.23 -5.05
N THR A 26 3.14 -6.51 -5.30
CA THR A 26 2.46 -7.28 -6.33
C THR A 26 1.10 -7.76 -5.84
N ASP A 27 0.20 -8.10 -6.77
CA ASP A 27 -1.11 -8.69 -6.44
C ASP A 27 -0.96 -9.93 -5.56
N THR A 28 0.05 -10.78 -5.86
CA THR A 28 0.35 -11.98 -5.08
C THR A 28 0.82 -11.66 -3.66
N GLU A 29 1.66 -10.63 -3.48
CA GLU A 29 2.10 -10.19 -2.15
C GLU A 29 0.91 -9.64 -1.35
N PHE A 30 0.01 -8.89 -1.98
CA PHE A 30 -1.21 -8.41 -1.33
C PHE A 30 -2.14 -9.56 -0.93
N ARG A 31 -2.43 -10.49 -1.84
CA ARG A 31 -3.26 -11.67 -1.55
C ARG A 31 -2.64 -12.55 -0.48
N GLY A 32 -1.31 -12.76 -0.53
CA GLY A 32 -0.57 -13.45 0.50
C GLY A 32 -0.72 -12.79 1.87
N PHE A 33 -0.68 -11.46 1.93
CA PHE A 33 -1.06 -10.71 3.12
C PHE A 33 -2.52 -11.00 3.53
N CYS A 34 -3.49 -10.98 2.61
CA CYS A 34 -4.89 -11.30 2.96
C CYS A 34 -5.04 -12.69 3.60
N TYR A 35 -4.33 -13.71 3.10
CA TYR A 35 -4.39 -15.07 3.66
C TYR A 35 -3.66 -15.21 5.01
N THR A 36 -2.64 -14.39 5.27
CA THR A 36 -1.81 -14.46 6.49
C THR A 36 -2.20 -13.45 7.56
N SER A 37 -2.95 -12.41 7.19
CA SER A 37 -3.53 -11.42 8.08
C SER A 37 -4.66 -11.98 8.95
N GLY A 38 -5.03 -13.26 8.71
CA GLY A 38 -5.69 -14.19 9.62
C GLY A 38 -5.50 -13.79 11.08
N GLY A 39 -6.42 -12.97 11.59
CA GLY A 39 -6.25 -12.27 12.85
C GLY A 39 -5.82 -13.27 13.90
N GLY A 40 -4.66 -13.03 14.54
CA GLY A 40 -4.01 -14.00 15.43
C GLY A 40 -5.00 -14.58 16.45
N ARG A 41 -4.67 -15.74 17.05
CA ARG A 41 -5.49 -16.71 17.83
C ARG A 41 -6.74 -16.25 18.64
N HIS A 42 -7.01 -14.95 18.79
CA HIS A 42 -8.16 -14.34 19.48
C HIS A 42 -9.02 -13.39 18.62
N ALA A 43 -8.77 -13.24 17.31
CA ALA A 43 -9.61 -12.39 16.47
C ALA A 43 -10.82 -13.18 15.93
N SER A 44 -12.01 -12.87 16.41
CA SER A 44 -13.30 -13.33 15.89
C SER A 44 -13.67 -12.71 14.52
N CYS A 45 -12.72 -12.03 13.88
CA CYS A 45 -12.92 -11.29 12.64
C CYS A 45 -12.55 -12.14 11.44
N ASP A 46 -13.45 -12.18 10.46
CA ASP A 46 -13.15 -12.78 9.16
C ASP A 46 -12.21 -11.88 8.36
N SER A 47 -10.93 -11.95 8.69
CA SER A 47 -9.90 -11.12 8.08
C SER A 47 -9.70 -11.39 6.59
N ILE A 48 -9.97 -12.63 6.15
CA ILE A 48 -9.85 -12.99 4.74
C ILE A 48 -10.93 -12.26 3.95
N SER A 49 -12.19 -12.35 4.38
CA SER A 49 -13.29 -11.67 3.69
C SER A 49 -13.11 -10.15 3.70
N LEU A 50 -12.76 -9.55 4.84
CA LEU A 50 -12.52 -8.10 4.94
C LEU A 50 -11.37 -7.64 4.03
N CYS A 51 -10.27 -8.40 3.96
CA CYS A 51 -9.14 -8.06 3.09
C CYS A 51 -9.48 -8.27 1.60
N ASN A 52 -10.26 -9.30 1.27
CA ASN A 52 -10.70 -9.57 -0.10
C ASN A 52 -11.59 -8.46 -0.69
N VAL A 53 -12.26 -7.65 0.14
CA VAL A 53 -12.99 -6.47 -0.35
C VAL A 53 -12.03 -5.49 -1.03
N PHE A 54 -10.83 -5.28 -0.48
CA PHE A 54 -9.81 -4.44 -1.12
C PHE A 54 -9.28 -5.07 -2.42
N ASP A 55 -9.01 -6.39 -2.43
CA ASP A 55 -8.56 -7.09 -3.65
C ASP A 55 -9.58 -6.94 -4.79
N SER A 56 -10.84 -7.27 -4.50
CA SER A 56 -11.92 -7.25 -5.49
C SER A 56 -12.33 -5.83 -5.91
N SER A 57 -12.35 -4.87 -5.00
CA SER A 57 -12.89 -3.53 -5.29
C SER A 57 -11.84 -2.54 -5.78
N VAL A 58 -10.56 -2.77 -5.49
CA VAL A 58 -9.47 -1.83 -5.81
C VAL A 58 -8.41 -2.51 -6.66
N LEU A 59 -7.76 -3.57 -6.16
CA LEU A 59 -6.59 -4.13 -6.87
C LEU A 59 -6.98 -4.84 -8.17
N SER A 60 -8.19 -5.40 -8.26
CA SER A 60 -8.69 -6.04 -9.48
C SER A 60 -9.13 -5.03 -10.56
N VAL A 61 -9.14 -3.73 -10.23
CA VAL A 61 -9.58 -2.64 -11.09
C VAL A 61 -8.37 -1.80 -11.52
N LYS A 62 -8.39 -1.32 -12.77
CA LYS A 62 -7.39 -0.35 -13.23
C LYS A 62 -7.74 1.05 -12.78
N HIS A 63 -6.77 1.74 -12.19
CA HIS A 63 -6.88 3.14 -11.79
C HIS A 63 -6.15 4.08 -12.72
N ALA A 64 -6.60 5.34 -12.78
CA ALA A 64 -5.98 6.36 -13.64
C ALA A 64 -4.67 6.90 -13.05
N SER A 65 -4.57 6.95 -11.73
CA SER A 65 -3.41 7.49 -11.01
C SER A 65 -3.28 6.86 -9.62
N ARG A 66 -2.17 7.15 -8.94
CA ARG A 66 -1.99 6.77 -7.54
C ARG A 66 -3.04 7.39 -6.64
N GLU A 67 -3.44 8.63 -6.90
CA GLU A 67 -4.47 9.31 -6.13
C GLU A 67 -5.83 8.63 -6.29
N ASP A 68 -6.19 8.27 -7.53
CA ASP A 68 -7.42 7.53 -7.85
C ASP A 68 -7.46 6.17 -7.13
N CYS A 69 -6.37 5.40 -7.22
CA CYS A 69 -6.23 4.13 -6.50
C CYS A 69 -6.33 4.31 -4.98
N SER A 70 -5.66 5.33 -4.42
CA SER A 70 -5.66 5.58 -2.97
C SER A 70 -7.04 5.98 -2.46
N LYS A 71 -7.78 6.80 -3.22
CA LYS A 71 -9.17 7.16 -2.92
C LYS A 71 -10.09 5.93 -2.92
N ALA A 72 -9.88 5.00 -3.84
CA ALA A 72 -10.63 3.74 -3.85
C ALA A 72 -10.32 2.88 -2.62
N CYS A 73 -9.04 2.81 -2.19
CA CYS A 73 -8.67 2.16 -0.92
C CYS A 73 -9.37 2.82 0.27
N ASP A 74 -9.38 4.15 0.34
CA ASP A 74 -9.99 4.89 1.45
C ASP A 74 -11.51 4.68 1.48
N ALA A 75 -12.19 4.68 0.32
CA ALA A 75 -13.63 4.40 0.25
C ALA A 75 -14.01 2.99 0.74
N VAL A 76 -13.20 1.97 0.40
CA VAL A 76 -13.38 0.62 0.94
C VAL A 76 -13.13 0.61 2.45
N ALA A 77 -12.08 1.27 2.92
CA ALA A 77 -11.75 1.34 4.34
C ALA A 77 -12.84 2.04 5.16
N ASP A 78 -13.43 3.13 4.66
CA ASP A 78 -14.52 3.86 5.31
C ASP A 78 -15.77 2.98 5.43
N THR A 79 -16.13 2.27 4.35
CA THR A 79 -17.26 1.33 4.33
C THR A 79 -17.04 0.22 5.37
N LEU A 80 -15.88 -0.44 5.32
CA LEU A 80 -15.55 -1.49 6.28
C LEU A 80 -15.46 -0.96 7.71
N THR A 81 -15.01 0.27 7.91
CA THR A 81 -14.97 0.91 9.23
C THR A 81 -16.38 1.09 9.78
N ALA A 82 -17.31 1.62 8.98
CA ALA A 82 -18.69 1.78 9.40
C ALA A 82 -19.32 0.45 9.85
N ASP A 83 -19.04 -0.63 9.12
CA ASP A 83 -19.56 -1.97 9.43
C ASP A 83 -18.86 -2.64 10.64
N ASN A 84 -17.62 -2.26 10.94
CA ASN A 84 -16.75 -2.99 11.89
C ASN A 84 -16.24 -2.16 13.08
N GLN A 85 -16.65 -0.89 13.22
CA GLN A 85 -16.15 0.00 14.27
C GLN A 85 -16.46 -0.47 15.70
N PHE A 86 -17.42 -1.39 15.87
CA PHE A 86 -17.84 -1.89 17.19
C PHE A 86 -17.54 -3.38 17.45
N ASN A 87 -16.99 -4.11 16.47
CA ASN A 87 -16.82 -5.57 16.56
C ASN A 87 -15.35 -6.02 16.72
N GLY A 88 -14.43 -5.07 16.92
CA GLY A 88 -13.01 -5.37 17.12
C GLY A 88 -12.22 -5.70 15.85
N CYS A 89 -12.83 -5.60 14.66
CA CYS A 89 -12.17 -5.90 13.38
C CYS A 89 -11.42 -4.71 12.78
N MET A 90 -11.47 -3.55 13.43
CA MET A 90 -10.76 -2.33 13.02
C MET A 90 -9.25 -2.53 12.74
N PRO A 91 -8.48 -3.30 13.52
CA PRO A 91 -7.06 -3.54 13.20
C PRO A 91 -6.84 -4.24 11.86
N VAL A 92 -7.76 -5.12 11.46
CA VAL A 92 -7.72 -5.81 10.16
C VAL A 92 -8.03 -4.82 9.04
N VAL A 93 -9.08 -4.02 9.20
CA VAL A 93 -9.47 -2.97 8.23
C VAL A 93 -8.31 -1.99 8.01
N ALA A 94 -7.70 -1.50 9.09
CA ALA A 94 -6.57 -0.59 9.02
C ALA A 94 -5.33 -1.22 8.33
N SER A 95 -5.09 -2.51 8.58
CA SER A 95 -3.99 -3.24 7.95
C SER A 95 -4.25 -3.43 6.45
N GLY A 96 -5.46 -3.83 6.06
CA GLY A 96 -5.89 -3.94 4.66
C GLY A 96 -5.75 -2.61 3.90
N ALA A 97 -6.25 -1.51 4.47
CA ALA A 97 -6.12 -0.18 3.89
C ALA A 97 -4.65 0.25 3.73
N SER A 98 -3.79 -0.09 4.69
CA SER A 98 -2.36 0.23 4.62
C SER A 98 -1.66 -0.54 3.50
N TRP A 99 -1.97 -1.83 3.33
CA TRP A 99 -1.43 -2.63 2.23
C TRP A 99 -1.98 -2.18 0.87
N CYS A 100 -3.26 -1.81 0.80
CA CYS A 100 -3.88 -1.27 -0.41
C CYS A 100 -3.17 0.01 -0.87
N ARG A 101 -2.90 0.95 0.05
CA ARG A 101 -2.16 2.18 -0.28
C ARG A 101 -0.71 1.94 -0.69
N ARG A 102 -0.04 0.94 -0.11
CA ARG A 102 1.31 0.52 -0.55
C ARG A 102 1.29 -0.05 -1.97
N TYR A 103 0.25 -0.81 -2.31
CA TYR A 103 0.02 -1.25 -3.68
C TYR A 103 -0.15 -0.07 -4.63
N CYS A 104 -0.99 0.91 -4.28
CA CYS A 104 -1.18 2.11 -5.09
C CYS A 104 0.13 2.90 -5.29
N LEU A 105 0.92 3.05 -4.23
CA LEU A 105 2.19 3.77 -4.26
C LEU A 105 3.19 3.13 -5.25
N GLY A 106 3.23 1.80 -5.29
CA GLY A 106 4.15 1.06 -6.13
C GLY A 106 3.72 0.92 -7.59
N ASN A 107 2.43 0.75 -7.84
CA ASN A 107 1.93 0.34 -9.16
C ASN A 107 1.39 1.48 -10.02
N TYR A 108 1.17 2.67 -9.44
CA TYR A 108 0.63 3.81 -10.17
C TYR A 108 1.53 5.05 -10.08
N PRO A 109 1.64 5.81 -11.19
CA PRO A 109 2.31 7.10 -11.20
C PRO A 109 1.56 8.11 -10.32
N GLN A 110 2.28 9.15 -9.88
CA GLN A 110 1.64 10.30 -9.22
C GLN A 110 0.58 10.92 -10.13
#